data_AF-A0A1J3EA08-F1
#
_entry.id   AF-A0A1J3EA08-F1
#
_cell.length_a   1.000
_cell.length_b   1.000
_cell.length_c   1.000
_cell.angle_alpha   90.00
_cell.angle_beta   90.00
_cell.angle_gamma   90.00
#
_symmetry.space_group_name_H-M   'P 1'
#
loop_
_entity.id
_entity.type
_entity.pdbx_description
1 polymer ?
#
loop_
_entity_poly.entity_id
_entity_poly.type
_entity_poly.pdbx_seq_one_letter_code
_entity_poly.pdbx_strand_id
1 'polypeptide(L)'
;MFTYITKELPDVVSTFFPVDRENKSITGFSMGGHGALISAFKTGAYRSVSAFAPISNPSKNPFWAGKAFNFFLNKPEEEGPAYDATELVRNGNYHKTPLFIDVASNDQFKEKLLI
;
A
#
# COMPACT_ATOMS: atom_id res chain seq x y z
N MET A 1 10.22 -2.69 -5.41
CA MET A 1 9.81 -1.94 -4.19
C MET A 1 9.16 -2.84 -3.14
N PHE A 2 8.06 -3.54 -3.45
CA PHE A 2 7.29 -4.31 -2.46
C PHE A 2 8.16 -5.28 -1.62
N THR A 3 8.94 -6.14 -2.25
CA THR A 3 9.83 -7.11 -1.56
C THR A 3 10.90 -6.44 -0.71
N TYR A 4 11.43 -5.30 -1.17
CA TYR A 4 12.40 -4.52 -0.40
C TYR A 4 11.78 -4.04 0.92
N ILE A 5 10.58 -3.45 0.86
CA ILE A 5 9.89 -2.91 2.05
C ILE A 5 9.37 -4.03 2.97
N THR A 6 8.86 -5.14 2.44
CA THR A 6 8.22 -6.18 3.25
C THR A 6 9.16 -7.28 3.71
N LYS A 7 10.36 -7.40 3.12
CA LYS A 7 11.32 -8.48 3.43
C LYS A 7 12.72 -7.94 3.69
N GLU A 8 13.40 -7.45 2.66
CA GLU A 8 14.84 -7.14 2.72
C GLU A 8 15.18 -6.05 3.75
N LEU A 9 14.48 -4.92 3.73
CA LEU A 9 14.74 -3.83 4.66
C LEU A 9 14.43 -4.25 6.12
N PRO A 10 13.28 -4.87 6.44
CA PRO A 10 13.05 -5.45 7.77
C PRO A 10 14.14 -6.44 8.21
N ASP A 11 14.63 -7.28 7.30
CA ASP A 11 15.71 -8.25 7.58
C ASP A 11 17.01 -7.52 7.95
N VAL A 12 17.41 -6.54 7.14
CA VAL A 12 18.60 -5.71 7.38
C VAL A 12 18.47 -4.96 8.70
N VAL A 13 17.35 -4.29 8.96
CA VAL A 13 17.12 -3.54 10.21
C VAL A 13 17.25 -4.45 11.44
N SER A 14 16.66 -5.65 11.39
CA SER A 14 16.75 -6.62 12.49
C SER A 14 18.15 -7.19 12.72
N THR A 15 19.04 -7.09 11.73
CA THR A 15 20.45 -7.51 11.89
C THR A 15 21.26 -6.51 12.70
N PHE A 16 20.93 -5.21 12.59
CA PHE A 16 21.71 -4.12 13.19
C PHE A 16 21.05 -3.48 14.42
N PHE A 17 19.75 -3.66 14.61
CA PHE A 17 18.99 -3.03 15.68
C PHE A 17 18.12 -4.06 16.43
N PRO A 18 17.92 -3.89 17.75
CA PRO A 18 17.10 -4.79 18.57
C PRO A 18 15.60 -4.51 18.38
N VAL A 19 15.09 -4.73 17.16
CA VAL A 19 13.68 -4.51 16.81
C VAL A 19 12.88 -5.82 16.87
N ASP A 20 11.60 -5.71 17.25
CA ASP A 20 10.65 -6.83 17.18
C ASP A 20 10.16 -7.03 15.74
N ARG A 21 10.40 -8.22 15.19
CA ARG A 21 10.02 -8.57 13.81
C ARG A 21 8.54 -8.92 13.65
N GLU A 22 7.89 -9.35 14.72
CA GLU A 22 6.50 -9.83 14.73
C GLU A 22 5.53 -8.71 15.11
N ASN A 23 5.94 -7.80 16.01
CA ASN A 23 5.12 -6.68 16.45
C ASN A 23 5.50 -5.38 15.73
N LYS A 24 5.17 -5.33 14.44
CA LYS A 24 5.41 -4.18 13.57
C LYS A 24 4.12 -3.60 12.99
N SER A 25 4.15 -2.31 12.66
CA SER A 25 3.07 -1.57 12.02
C SER A 25 3.62 -0.76 10.85
N ILE A 26 2.75 -0.34 9.94
CA ILE A 26 3.15 0.43 8.76
C ILE A 26 2.24 1.63 8.54
N THR A 27 2.85 2.74 8.13
CA THR A 27 2.13 3.95 7.74
C THR A 27 2.74 4.56 6.49
N GLY A 28 2.03 5.49 5.87
CA GLY A 28 2.56 6.23 4.73
C GLY A 28 1.66 7.37 4.26
N PHE A 29 2.21 8.21 3.40
CA PHE A 29 1.54 9.35 2.78
C PHE A 29 1.41 9.16 1.26
N SER A 30 0.25 9.44 0.68
CA SER A 30 0.04 9.38 -0.78
C SER A 30 0.45 8.04 -1.41
N MET A 31 1.43 8.03 -2.31
CA MET A 31 2.01 6.79 -2.87
C MET A 31 2.59 5.88 -1.77
N GLY A 32 3.17 6.45 -0.71
CA GLY A 32 3.60 5.67 0.46
C GLY A 32 2.43 5.13 1.26
N GLY A 33 1.31 5.85 1.32
CA GLY A 33 0.07 5.39 1.94
C GLY A 33 -0.53 4.19 1.17
N HIS A 34 -0.52 4.27 -0.15
CA HIS A 34 -0.81 3.13 -1.02
C HIS A 34 0.08 1.92 -0.71
N GLY A 35 1.40 2.15 -0.65
CA GLY A 35 2.38 1.13 -0.28
C GLY A 35 2.08 0.47 1.07
N ALA A 36 1.77 1.27 2.10
CA ALA A 36 1.42 0.79 3.41
C ALA A 36 0.18 -0.13 3.38
N LEU A 37 -0.88 0.28 2.67
CA LEU A 37 -2.10 -0.50 2.53
C LEU A 37 -1.85 -1.84 1.82
N ILE A 38 -1.19 -1.83 0.65
CA ILE A 38 -0.93 -3.08 -0.08
C ILE A 38 0.02 -4.01 0.68
N SER A 39 1.00 -3.46 1.42
CA SER A 39 1.88 -4.25 2.28
C SER A 39 1.10 -4.92 3.40
N ALA A 40 0.20 -4.19 4.07
CA ALA A 40 -0.65 -4.75 5.12
C ALA A 40 -1.58 -5.85 4.58
N PHE A 41 -2.29 -5.58 3.49
CA PHE A 41 -3.31 -6.49 2.96
C PHE A 41 -2.71 -7.72 2.27
N LYS A 42 -1.60 -7.61 1.55
CA LYS A 42 -1.01 -8.78 0.87
C LYS A 42 -0.28 -9.73 1.82
N THR A 43 0.23 -9.22 2.94
CA THR A 43 1.11 -10.01 3.81
C THR A 43 0.43 -10.46 5.10
N GLY A 44 -0.53 -9.69 5.63
CA GLY A 44 -1.07 -9.89 6.97
C GLY A 44 -0.03 -9.74 8.09
N ALA A 45 1.17 -9.24 7.79
CA ALA A 45 2.31 -9.26 8.70
C ALA A 45 2.37 -8.03 9.64
N TYR A 46 1.38 -7.15 9.59
CA TYR A 46 1.36 -5.88 10.33
C TYR A 46 0.23 -5.85 11.35
N ARG A 47 0.55 -5.42 12.57
CA ARG A 47 -0.40 -5.30 13.70
C ARG A 47 -1.37 -4.14 13.53
N SER A 48 -0.95 -3.09 12.83
CA SER A 48 -1.81 -1.98 12.43
C SER A 48 -1.30 -1.35 11.14
N VAL A 49 -2.20 -0.69 10.42
CA VAL A 49 -1.87 0.10 9.24
C VAL A 49 -2.57 1.45 9.31
N SER A 50 -1.85 2.52 8.94
CA SER A 50 -2.49 3.80 8.69
C SER A 50 -2.03 4.44 7.39
N ALA A 51 -2.80 5.36 6.84
CA ALA A 51 -2.42 6.09 5.65
C ALA A 51 -2.98 7.52 5.64
N PHE A 52 -2.17 8.45 5.15
CA PHE A 52 -2.56 9.84 4.96
C PHE A 52 -2.66 10.13 3.47
N ALA A 53 -3.83 10.58 3.01
CA ALA A 53 -4.11 10.88 1.61
C ALA A 53 -3.68 9.75 0.64
N PRO A 54 -3.98 8.46 0.91
CA PRO A 54 -3.45 7.35 0.11
C PRO A 54 -3.99 7.32 -1.32
N ILE A 55 -3.19 6.81 -2.26
CA ILE A 55 -3.72 6.37 -3.56
C ILE A 55 -4.42 5.01 -3.35
N SER A 56 -5.75 5.01 -3.23
CA SER A 56 -6.51 3.83 -2.79
C SER A 56 -6.86 2.84 -3.89
N ASN A 57 -7.11 3.30 -5.12
CA ASN A 57 -7.54 2.45 -6.24
C ASN A 57 -6.79 2.84 -7.54
N PRO A 58 -5.44 2.72 -7.55
CA PRO A 58 -4.61 3.15 -8.67
C PRO A 58 -4.97 2.47 -10.00
N SER A 59 -5.55 1.26 -9.99
CA SER A 59 -5.95 0.53 -11.21
C SER A 59 -7.10 1.20 -11.96
N LYS A 60 -7.98 1.93 -11.27
CA LYS A 60 -9.10 2.68 -11.87
C LYS A 60 -8.77 4.14 -12.13
N ASN A 61 -7.63 4.63 -11.65
CA ASN A 61 -7.20 5.98 -11.91
C ASN A 61 -6.29 6.04 -13.16
N PRO A 62 -6.71 6.68 -14.26
CA PRO A 62 -5.93 6.72 -15.49
C PRO A 62 -4.58 7.45 -15.33
N PHE A 63 -4.45 8.36 -14.38
CA PHE A 63 -3.18 9.03 -14.09
C PHE A 63 -2.15 8.06 -13.49
N TRP A 64 -2.59 7.19 -12.57
CA TRP A 64 -1.70 6.23 -11.89
C TRP A 64 -1.55 4.92 -12.66
N ALA A 65 -2.65 4.29 -13.10
CA ALA A 65 -2.63 3.11 -13.94
C ALA A 65 -1.90 3.36 -15.26
N GLY A 66 -2.22 4.46 -15.94
CA GLY A 66 -1.69 4.77 -17.27
C GLY A 66 -0.19 5.08 -17.30
N LYS A 67 0.38 5.51 -16.17
CA LYS A 67 1.80 5.89 -16.08
C LYS A 67 2.64 4.89 -15.29
N ALA A 68 2.27 4.57 -14.05
CA ALA A 68 3.09 3.72 -13.19
C ALA A 68 2.92 2.24 -13.53
N PHE A 69 1.69 1.75 -13.64
CA PHE A 69 1.47 0.33 -13.94
C PHE A 69 1.97 -0.03 -15.33
N ASN A 70 1.68 0.79 -16.34
CA ASN A 70 2.22 0.60 -17.69
C ASN A 70 3.77 0.65 -17.76
N PHE A 71 4.42 1.35 -16.84
CA PHE A 71 5.88 1.42 -16.81
C PHE A 71 6.53 0.25 -16.06
N PHE A 72 5.91 -0.23 -14.99
CA PHE A 72 6.49 -1.24 -14.10
C PHE A 72 5.96 -2.67 -14.28
N LEU A 73 4.76 -2.84 -14.86
CA LEU A 73 4.10 -4.14 -15.02
C LEU A 73 4.08 -4.53 -16.49
N ASN A 74 4.31 -5.82 -16.76
CA ASN A 74 4.29 -6.34 -18.14
C ASN A 74 2.85 -6.43 -18.67
N LYS A 75 1.93 -6.84 -17.80
CA LYS A 75 0.49 -6.91 -18.10
C LYS A 75 -0.30 -6.11 -17.07
N PRO A 76 -0.39 -4.78 -17.22
CA PRO A 76 -0.99 -3.88 -16.23
C PRO A 76 -2.44 -4.25 -15.83
N GLU A 77 -3.26 -4.71 -16.77
CA GLU A 77 -4.65 -5.08 -16.49
C GLU A 77 -4.77 -6.39 -15.69
N GLU A 78 -3.88 -7.36 -15.94
CA GLU A 78 -3.86 -8.65 -15.22
C GLU A 78 -3.15 -8.54 -13.86
N GLU A 79 -2.02 -7.82 -13.82
CA GLU A 79 -1.13 -7.74 -12.65
C GLU A 79 -1.51 -6.59 -11.70
N GLY A 80 -2.07 -5.50 -12.21
CA GLY A 80 -2.40 -4.28 -11.48
C GLY A 80 -3.32 -4.49 -10.27
N PRO A 81 -4.40 -5.30 -10.37
CA PRO A 81 -5.26 -5.60 -9.23
C PRO A 81 -4.53 -6.19 -8.03
N ALA A 82 -3.42 -6.92 -8.24
CA ALA A 82 -2.61 -7.44 -7.15
C ALA A 82 -1.81 -6.35 -6.42
N TYR A 83 -1.71 -5.15 -6.97
CA TYR A 83 -1.06 -3.98 -6.39
C TYR A 83 -2.03 -2.81 -6.22
N ASP A 84 -3.30 -3.10 -6.00
CA ASP A 84 -4.35 -2.11 -5.78
C ASP A 84 -5.03 -2.38 -4.43
N ALA A 85 -5.07 -1.38 -3.54
CA ALA A 85 -5.58 -1.58 -2.19
C ALA A 85 -7.10 -1.88 -2.18
N THR A 86 -7.87 -1.23 -3.05
CA THR A 86 -9.31 -1.48 -3.21
C THR A 86 -9.56 -2.87 -3.76
N GLU A 87 -8.85 -3.29 -4.80
CA GLU A 87 -9.03 -4.64 -5.38
C GLU A 87 -8.59 -5.75 -4.42
N LEU A 88 -7.51 -5.55 -3.65
CA LEU A 88 -7.08 -6.51 -2.62
C LEU A 88 -8.17 -6.71 -1.55
N VAL A 89 -8.80 -5.63 -1.07
CA VAL A 89 -9.90 -5.74 -0.11
C VAL A 89 -11.08 -6.50 -0.74
N ARG A 90 -11.45 -6.19 -1.98
CA ARG A 90 -12.52 -6.90 -2.72
C ARG A 90 -12.23 -8.39 -2.88
N ASN A 91 -10.97 -8.76 -3.07
CA ASN A 91 -10.53 -10.15 -3.22
C ASN A 91 -10.30 -10.89 -1.89
N GLY A 92 -10.67 -10.29 -0.75
CA GLY A 92 -10.63 -10.94 0.56
C GLY A 92 -9.27 -10.89 1.27
N ASN A 93 -8.34 -10.06 0.81
CA ASN A 93 -7.02 -9.90 1.43
C ASN A 93 -7.03 -8.98 2.67
N TYR A 94 -8.20 -8.50 3.12
CA TYR A 94 -8.25 -7.70 4.34
C TYR A 94 -8.22 -8.58 5.59
N HIS A 95 -7.09 -8.59 6.28
CA HIS A 95 -6.84 -9.42 7.46
C HIS A 95 -7.41 -8.87 8.78
N LYS A 96 -8.42 -7.98 8.72
CA LYS A 96 -8.99 -7.28 9.89
C LYS A 96 -7.95 -6.52 10.73
N THR A 97 -6.83 -6.15 10.13
CA THR A 97 -5.82 -5.29 10.74
C THR A 97 -6.42 -3.92 11.05
N PRO A 98 -6.30 -3.40 12.28
CA PRO A 98 -6.69 -2.03 12.60
C PRO A 98 -6.19 -1.03 11.55
N LEU A 99 -7.14 -0.32 10.93
CA LEU A 99 -6.92 0.58 9.79
C LEU A 99 -7.36 1.99 10.15
N PHE A 100 -6.49 2.97 9.91
CA PHE A 100 -6.80 4.40 10.00
C PHE A 100 -6.42 5.12 8.70
N ILE A 101 -7.36 5.85 8.11
CA ILE A 101 -7.10 6.67 6.92
C ILE A 101 -7.56 8.10 7.21
N ASP A 102 -6.70 9.06 6.90
CA ASP A 102 -7.03 10.49 7.01
C ASP A 102 -6.72 11.21 5.70
N VAL A 103 -7.63 12.08 5.26
CA VAL A 103 -7.50 12.87 4.03
C VAL A 103 -8.05 14.26 4.27
N ALA A 104 -7.22 15.28 4.04
CA ALA A 104 -7.65 16.66 4.17
C ALA A 104 -8.76 16.98 3.16
N SER A 105 -9.83 17.65 3.62
CA SER A 105 -10.95 18.03 2.77
C SER A 105 -10.56 18.93 1.60
N ASN A 106 -9.52 19.75 1.80
CA ASN A 106 -8.98 20.71 0.83
C ASN A 106 -7.73 20.20 0.10
N ASP A 107 -7.45 18.89 0.14
CA ASP A 107 -6.38 18.33 -0.68
C ASP A 107 -6.76 18.43 -2.18
N GLN A 108 -5.95 19.17 -2.94
CA GLN A 108 -6.13 19.36 -4.39
C GLN A 108 -6.05 18.05 -5.20
N PHE A 109 -5.51 16.98 -4.62
CA PHE A 109 -5.42 15.65 -5.22
C PHE A 109 -6.47 14.67 -4.69
N LYS A 110 -7.31 15.05 -3.71
CA LYS A 110 -8.26 14.16 -3.02
C LYS A 110 -9.04 13.25 -3.96
N GLU A 111 -9.63 13.80 -5.02
CA GLU A 111 -10.38 13.02 -6.00
C GLU A 111 -9.47 11.98 -6.67
N LYS A 112 -8.28 12.37 -7.12
CA LYS A 112 -7.30 11.47 -7.75
C LYS A 112 -6.75 10.40 -6.78
N LEU A 113 -6.88 10.60 -5.48
CA LEU A 113 -6.38 9.66 -4.47
C LEU A 113 -7.44 8.61 -4.10
N LEU A 114 -8.72 9.00 -4.10
CA LEU A 114 -9.82 8.21 -3.53
C LEU A 114 -10.82 7.64 -4.57
N ILE A 115 -10.73 8.02 -5.85
CA ILE A 115 -11.39 7.29 -6.96
C ILE A 115 -10.91 5.84 -6.95
#